data_AF-A0A1G1AC54-F1
#
_entry.id   AF-A0A1G1AC54-F1
#
_cell.length_a   1.000
_cell.length_b   1.000
_cell.length_c   1.000
_cell.angle_alpha   90.00
_cell.angle_beta   90.00
_cell.angle_gamma   90.00
#
_symmetry.space_group_name_H-M   'P 1'
#
loop_
_entity.id
_entity.type
_entity.pdbx_description
1 polymer ?
#
loop_
_entity_poly.entity_id
_entity_poly.type
_entity_poly.pdbx_seq_one_letter_code
_entity_poly.pdbx_strand_id
1 'polypeptide(L)'
;MLAVVKKPHIEIALSGENPVELLNWIRRRFEVSILTPRREKSVPVEETEFWRDMNKNRAGNLLAGARLKAEMTQAELAEKAGIRQNMVSEYENGKRALTKAMAKRFSGVLNVDLGRLLAND
;
A
#
# COMPACT_ATOMS: atom_id res chain seq x y z
N MET A 1 26.06 -49.29 5.45
CA MET A 1 25.45 -48.04 4.97
C MET A 1 26.16 -46.88 5.66
N LEU A 2 26.89 -46.05 4.91
CA LEU A 2 27.47 -44.81 5.44
C LEU A 2 26.41 -43.71 5.30
N ALA A 3 25.99 -43.11 6.40
CA ALA A 3 25.10 -41.97 6.36
C ALA A 3 25.89 -40.74 5.92
N VAL A 4 25.48 -40.12 4.81
CA VAL A 4 25.91 -38.76 4.46
C VAL A 4 25.23 -37.82 5.45
N VAL A 5 25.90 -37.56 6.58
CA VAL A 5 25.41 -36.59 7.55
C VAL A 5 25.67 -35.21 6.96
N LYS A 6 24.62 -34.56 6.44
CA LYS A 6 24.69 -33.13 6.08
C LYS A 6 25.13 -32.36 7.33
N LYS A 7 26.20 -31.58 7.22
CA LYS A 7 26.66 -30.73 8.33
C LYS A 7 25.48 -29.86 8.81
N PRO A 8 25.17 -29.82 10.11
CA PRO A 8 24.12 -28.96 10.61
C PRO A 8 24.47 -27.51 10.30
N HIS A 9 23.52 -26.79 9.72
CA HIS A 9 23.70 -25.37 9.41
C HIS A 9 23.54 -24.58 10.71
N ILE A 10 24.37 -23.56 10.92
CA ILE A 10 24.33 -22.72 12.11
C ILE A 10 23.70 -21.39 11.72
N GLU A 11 22.58 -21.04 12.35
CA GLU A 11 21.91 -19.74 12.19
C GLU A 11 22.27 -18.85 13.38
N ILE A 12 22.70 -17.61 13.11
CA ILE A 12 23.13 -16.66 14.13
C ILE A 12 22.43 -15.32 13.89
N ALA A 13 21.77 -14.79 14.92
CA ALA A 13 21.24 -13.43 14.91
C ALA A 13 22.27 -12.47 15.54
N LEU A 14 22.64 -11.41 14.82
CA LEU A 14 23.60 -10.40 15.27
C LEU A 14 22.88 -9.07 15.52
N SER A 15 22.90 -8.59 16.76
CA SER A 15 22.33 -7.30 17.18
C SER A 15 23.30 -6.56 18.10
N GLY A 16 23.45 -5.24 17.92
CA GLY A 16 24.33 -4.41 18.73
C GLY A 16 25.02 -3.31 17.93
N GLU A 17 26.01 -2.66 18.53
CA GLU A 17 26.86 -1.68 17.85
C GLU A 17 27.83 -2.38 16.89
N ASN A 18 27.94 -1.83 15.67
CA ASN A 18 28.86 -2.28 14.62
C ASN A 18 28.87 -3.81 14.29
N PRO A 19 27.72 -4.45 14.01
CA PRO A 19 27.67 -5.89 13.70
C PRO A 19 28.43 -6.28 12.41
N VAL A 20 28.74 -5.29 11.57
CA VAL A 20 29.52 -5.46 10.33
C VAL A 20 30.95 -5.91 10.61
N GLU A 21 31.57 -5.42 11.68
CA GLU A 21 32.92 -5.81 12.08
C GLU A 21 32.98 -7.29 12.48
N LEU A 22 32.05 -7.73 13.32
CA LEU A 22 31.92 -9.12 13.72
C LEU A 22 31.63 -10.03 12.53
N LEU A 23 30.73 -9.62 11.62
CA LEU A 23 30.46 -10.36 10.38
C LEU A 23 31.73 -10.52 9.52
N ASN A 24 32.52 -9.46 9.38
CA ASN A 24 33.77 -9.49 8.63
C ASN A 24 34.82 -10.40 9.30
N TRP A 25 34.85 -10.48 10.63
CA TRP A 25 35.70 -11.41 11.35
C TRP A 25 35.28 -12.87 11.10
N ILE A 26 33.99 -13.19 11.18
CA ILE A 26 33.46 -14.55 10.94
C ILE A 26 33.75 -15.01 9.51
N ARG A 27 33.58 -14.12 8.51
CA ARG A 27 33.86 -14.40 7.09
C ARG A 27 35.30 -14.82 6.80
N ARG A 28 36.27 -14.51 7.67
CA ARG A 28 37.66 -14.97 7.49
C ARG A 28 37.83 -16.47 7.70
N ARG A 29 36.94 -17.09 8.48
CA ARG A 29 37.07 -18.49 8.92
C ARG A 29 35.92 -19.37 8.44
N PHE A 30 34.78 -18.80 8.08
CA PHE A 30 33.60 -19.53 7.65
C PHE A 30 33.00 -18.90 6.38
N GLU A 31 32.40 -19.73 5.55
CA GLU A 31 31.54 -19.27 4.46
C GLU A 31 30.22 -18.78 5.06
N VAL A 32 29.88 -17.51 4.82
CA VAL A 32 28.70 -16.87 5.43
C VAL A 32 27.74 -16.40 4.33
N SER A 33 26.52 -16.96 4.34
CA SER A 33 25.39 -16.46 3.56
C SER A 33 24.54 -15.53 4.42
N ILE A 34 24.21 -14.35 3.87
CA ILE A 34 23.28 -13.41 4.53
C ILE A 34 21.86 -13.79 4.08
N LEU A 35 21.09 -14.39 4.98
CA LEU A 35 19.70 -14.79 4.69
C LEU A 35 18.74 -13.60 4.67
N THR A 36 19.01 -12.58 5.48
CA THR A 36 18.19 -11.36 5.56
C THR A 36 19.11 -10.15 5.57
N PRO A 37 19.42 -9.54 4.40
CA PRO A 37 20.15 -8.28 4.39
C PRO A 37 19.29 -7.24 5.09
N ARG A 38 19.81 -6.61 6.15
CA ARG A 38 19.14 -5.52 6.86
C ARG A 38 18.89 -4.37 5.88
N ARG A 39 17.72 -4.36 5.27
CA ARG A 39 17.18 -3.23 4.52
C ARG A 39 15.90 -2.79 5.19
N GLU A 40 16.06 -2.19 6.35
CA GLU A 40 14.96 -1.45 6.95
C GLU A 40 15.47 -0.04 7.25
N LYS A 41 15.68 0.72 6.18
CA LYS A 41 15.44 2.15 6.29
C LYS A 41 13.92 2.29 6.33
N SER A 42 13.37 2.40 7.52
CA SER A 42 12.00 2.88 7.65
C SER A 42 11.97 4.30 7.10
N VAL A 43 11.08 4.52 6.14
CA VAL A 43 10.74 5.86 5.68
C VAL A 43 9.33 6.17 6.18
N PRO A 44 9.01 7.43 6.51
CA PRO A 44 7.64 7.83 6.74
C PRO A 44 6.75 7.35 5.58
N VAL A 45 5.54 6.86 5.89
CA VAL A 45 4.62 6.33 4.87
C VAL A 45 4.35 7.39 3.81
N GLU A 46 4.30 8.66 4.20
CA GLU A 46 4.04 9.82 3.36
C GLU A 46 5.10 10.04 2.27
N GLU A 47 6.33 9.58 2.52
CA GLU A 47 7.45 9.71 1.60
C GLU A 47 7.55 8.55 0.59
N THR A 48 6.80 7.47 0.84
CA THR A 48 6.78 6.31 -0.06
C THR A 48 6.20 6.69 -1.42
N GLU A 49 6.69 6.05 -2.49
CA GLU A 49 6.11 6.22 -3.83
C GLU A 49 4.63 5.81 -3.85
N PHE A 50 4.29 4.74 -3.12
CA PHE A 50 2.91 4.29 -2.94
C PHE A 50 2.01 5.41 -2.41
N TRP A 51 2.40 6.08 -1.32
CA TRP A 51 1.59 7.17 -0.76
C TRP A 51 1.51 8.36 -1.71
N ARG A 52 2.62 8.74 -2.34
CA ARG A 52 2.64 9.84 -3.31
C ARG A 52 1.70 9.58 -4.48
N ASP A 53 1.68 8.36 -5.02
CA ASP A 53 0.77 7.98 -6.10
C ASP A 53 -0.68 7.92 -5.63
N MET A 54 -0.95 7.34 -4.45
CA MET A 54 -2.29 7.33 -3.87
C MET A 54 -2.83 8.74 -3.61
N ASN A 55 -1.96 9.67 -3.21
CA ASN A 55 -2.36 11.03 -2.88
C ASN A 55 -2.70 11.86 -4.14
N LYS A 56 -2.17 11.51 -5.32
CA LYS A 56 -2.51 12.19 -6.60
C LYS A 56 -4.01 12.13 -6.92
N ASN A 57 -4.68 11.02 -6.59
CA ASN A 57 -6.12 10.86 -6.77
C ASN A 57 -6.82 10.47 -5.46
N ARG A 58 -6.48 11.15 -4.37
CA ARG A 58 -7.01 10.84 -3.03
C ARG A 58 -8.54 10.75 -3.01
N ALA A 59 -9.24 11.73 -3.58
CA ALA A 59 -10.69 11.77 -3.61
C ALA A 59 -11.31 10.59 -4.39
N GLY A 60 -10.76 10.25 -5.55
CA GLY A 60 -11.22 9.10 -6.34
C GLY A 60 -10.92 7.75 -5.66
N ASN A 61 -9.77 7.63 -4.99
CA ASN A 61 -9.43 6.44 -4.19
C ASN A 61 -10.38 6.27 -3.01
N LEU A 62 -10.74 7.36 -2.32
CA LEU A 62 -11.71 7.35 -1.23
C LEU A 62 -13.13 7.03 -1.73
N LEU A 63 -13.51 7.52 -2.91
CA LEU A 63 -14.76 7.15 -3.57
C LEU A 63 -14.82 5.64 -3.85
N ALA A 64 -13.76 5.09 -4.44
CA ALA A 64 -13.66 3.65 -4.72
C ALA A 64 -13.75 2.82 -3.43
N GLY A 65 -13.03 3.23 -2.37
CA GLY A 65 -13.10 2.59 -1.06
C GLY A 65 -14.49 2.64 -0.44
N ALA A 66 -15.17 3.78 -0.51
CA ALA A 66 -16.54 3.94 -0.02
C ALA A 66 -17.53 3.08 -0.82
N ARG A 67 -17.39 3.01 -2.15
CA ARG A 67 -18.19 2.16 -3.02
C ARG A 67 -18.02 0.69 -2.67
N LEU A 68 -16.78 0.22 -2.52
CA LEU A 68 -16.48 -1.16 -2.16
C LEU A 68 -17.01 -1.52 -0.77
N LYS A 69 -16.91 -0.59 0.19
CA LYS A 69 -17.50 -0.77 1.53
C LYS A 69 -19.03 -0.88 1.49
N ALA A 70 -19.67 -0.23 0.53
CA ALA A 70 -21.10 -0.34 0.28
C ALA A 70 -21.47 -1.56 -0.58
N GLU A 71 -20.51 -2.42 -0.92
CA GLU A 71 -20.68 -3.61 -1.75
C GLU A 71 -21.26 -3.33 -3.15
N MET A 72 -21.00 -2.12 -3.68
CA MET A 72 -21.52 -1.70 -4.97
C MET A 72 -20.49 -1.89 -6.09
N THR A 73 -20.94 -2.31 -7.27
CA THR A 73 -20.20 -2.20 -8.52
C THR A 73 -20.17 -0.74 -9.01
N GLN A 74 -19.25 -0.42 -9.92
CA GLN A 74 -19.23 0.90 -10.55
C GLN A 74 -20.53 1.20 -11.32
N ALA A 75 -21.17 0.17 -11.89
CA ALA A 75 -22.44 0.30 -12.61
C ALA A 75 -23.59 0.67 -11.67
N GLU A 76 -23.72 -0.02 -10.53
CA GLU A 76 -24.76 0.27 -9.54
C GLU A 76 -24.58 1.66 -8.91
N LEU A 77 -23.34 2.06 -8.62
CA LEU A 77 -23.07 3.42 -8.13
C LEU A 77 -23.48 4.46 -9.17
N ALA A 78 -23.15 4.22 -10.45
CA ALA A 78 -23.49 5.13 -11.53
C ALA A 78 -25.01 5.24 -11.72
N GLU A 79 -25.74 4.13 -11.65
CA GLU A 79 -27.20 4.08 -11.75
C GLU A 79 -27.84 4.88 -10.61
N LYS A 80 -27.49 4.60 -9.36
CA LYS A 80 -28.01 5.33 -8.19
C LYS A 80 -27.63 6.80 -8.20
N ALA A 81 -26.43 7.12 -8.69
CA ALA A 81 -25.98 8.47 -8.84
C ALA A 81 -26.53 9.15 -10.10
N GLY A 82 -27.25 8.47 -10.99
CA GLY A 82 -27.80 9.04 -12.23
C GLY A 82 -26.73 9.55 -13.20
N ILE A 83 -25.66 8.79 -13.40
CA ILE A 83 -24.55 9.08 -14.33
C ILE A 83 -24.17 7.80 -15.11
N ARG A 84 -23.28 7.93 -16.09
CA ARG A 84 -22.74 6.79 -16.82
C ARG A 84 -21.65 6.09 -16.00
N GLN A 85 -21.57 4.76 -16.08
CA GLN A 85 -20.55 3.96 -15.38
C GLN A 85 -19.12 4.38 -15.71
N ASN A 86 -18.85 4.77 -16.96
CA ASN A 86 -17.53 5.26 -17.36
C ASN A 86 -17.10 6.50 -16.56
N MET A 87 -18.04 7.36 -16.15
CA MET A 87 -17.73 8.52 -15.33
C MET A 87 -17.28 8.12 -13.92
N VAL A 88 -17.90 7.11 -13.31
CA VAL A 88 -17.45 6.56 -12.03
C VAL A 88 -16.02 6.05 -12.15
N SER A 89 -15.74 5.27 -13.20
CA SER A 89 -14.38 4.79 -13.49
C SER A 89 -13.37 5.93 -13.71
N GLU A 90 -13.76 7.00 -14.40
CA GLU A 90 -12.90 8.18 -14.59
C GLU A 90 -12.57 8.90 -13.27
N TYR A 91 -13.53 9.00 -12.34
CA TYR A 91 -13.28 9.55 -11.01
C TYR A 91 -12.36 8.65 -10.19
N GLU A 92 -12.65 7.34 -10.14
CA GLU A 92 -11.86 6.37 -9.35
C GLU A 92 -10.42 6.24 -9.85
N ASN A 93 -10.18 6.39 -11.16
CA ASN A 93 -8.84 6.34 -11.76
C ASN A 93 -8.15 7.71 -11.88
N GLY A 94 -8.79 8.79 -11.45
CA GLY A 94 -8.20 10.13 -11.47
C GLY A 94 -8.12 10.77 -12.85
N LYS A 95 -8.76 10.17 -13.86
CA LYS A 95 -8.92 10.77 -15.20
C LYS A 95 -9.82 12.00 -15.16
N ARG A 96 -10.73 12.06 -14.18
CA ARG A 96 -11.60 13.21 -13.93
C ARG A 96 -11.52 13.64 -12.47
N ALA A 97 -11.33 14.93 -12.24
CA ALA A 97 -11.38 15.51 -10.89
C ALA A 97 -12.81 15.50 -10.34
N LEU A 98 -12.96 15.07 -9.09
CA LEU A 98 -14.26 15.01 -8.42
C LEU A 98 -14.72 16.42 -8.02
N THR A 99 -15.83 16.89 -8.60
CA THR A 99 -16.40 18.21 -8.27
C THR A 99 -17.21 18.15 -6.97
N LYS A 100 -17.36 19.29 -6.27
CA LYS A 100 -18.17 19.38 -5.04
C LYS A 100 -19.60 18.89 -5.23
N ALA A 101 -20.22 19.22 -6.37
CA ALA A 101 -21.57 18.79 -6.70
C ALA A 101 -21.66 17.26 -6.84
N MET A 102 -20.67 16.63 -7.48
CA MET A 102 -20.65 15.18 -7.65
C MET A 102 -20.30 14.46 -6.35
N ALA A 103 -19.35 15.00 -5.57
CA ALA A 103 -19.05 14.49 -4.24
C ALA A 103 -20.29 14.48 -3.35
N LYS A 104 -21.12 15.53 -3.39
CA LYS A 104 -22.40 15.60 -2.65
C LYS A 104 -23.41 14.55 -3.11
N ARG A 105 -23.45 14.23 -4.41
CA ARG A 105 -24.31 13.14 -4.91
C ARG A 105 -23.82 11.78 -4.43
N PHE A 106 -22.53 11.49 -4.60
CA PHE A 106 -21.96 10.23 -4.15
C PHE A 106 -22.02 10.06 -2.63
N SER A 107 -21.82 11.13 -1.85
CA SER A 107 -21.94 11.09 -0.39
C SER A 107 -23.36 10.69 0.04
N GLY A 108 -24.38 11.19 -0.65
CA GLY A 108 -25.78 10.81 -0.42
C GLY A 108 -26.07 9.35 -0.78
N VAL A 109 -25.57 8.88 -1.94
CA VAL A 109 -25.79 7.49 -2.39
C VAL A 109 -25.05 6.48 -1.49
N LEU A 110 -23.82 6.79 -1.10
CA LEU A 110 -22.95 5.90 -0.33
C LEU A 110 -23.11 6.08 1.19
N ASN A 111 -23.95 7.02 1.64
CA ASN A 111 -24.11 7.39 3.05
C ASN A 111 -22.78 7.65 3.77
N VAL A 112 -21.90 8.39 3.10
CA VAL A 112 -20.59 8.80 3.65
C VAL A 112 -20.56 10.29 3.88
N ASP A 113 -19.76 10.72 4.86
CA ASP A 113 -19.54 12.15 5.09
C ASP A 113 -18.90 12.82 3.85
N LEU A 114 -19.44 13.98 3.47
CA LEU A 114 -18.98 14.74 2.31
C LEU A 114 -17.53 15.21 2.48
N GLY A 115 -17.13 15.57 3.70
CA GLY A 115 -15.76 15.99 4.02
C GLY A 115 -14.73 14.92 3.67
N ARG A 116 -15.08 13.64 3.81
CA ARG A 116 -14.21 12.53 3.43
C ARG A 116 -13.93 12.46 1.93
N LEU A 117 -14.89 12.82 1.08
CA LEU A 117 -14.69 12.79 -0.38
C LEU A 117 -14.05 14.07 -0.92
N LEU A 118 -14.08 15.16 -0.13
CA LEU A 118 -13.55 16.46 -0.51
C LEU A 118 -12.21 16.80 0.12
N ALA A 119 -11.61 15.90 0.91
CA ALA A 119 -10.40 16.13 1.68
C ALA A 119 -9.23 16.64 0.81
N ASN A 120 -9.20 17.96 0.68
CA ASN A 120 -8.21 18.88 0.16
C ASN A 120 -8.33 20.09 1.10
N ASP A 121 -7.86 19.91 2.33
CA ASP A 121 -7.39 20.98 3.21
C ASP A 121 -6.08 20.47 3.83
#